data_AF-A0A970QKL9-F1
#
_entry.id   AF-A0A970QKL9-F1
#
_cell.length_a   1.000
_cell.length_b   1.000
_cell.length_c   1.000
_cell.angle_alpha   90.00
_cell.angle_beta   90.00
_cell.angle_gamma   90.00
#
_symmetry.space_group_name_H-M   'P 1'
#
loop_
_entity.id
_entity.type
_entity.pdbx_description
1 polymer ?
#
loop_
_entity_poly.entity_id
_entity_poly.type
_entity_poly.pdbx_seq_one_letter_code
_entity_poly.pdbx_strand_id
1 'polypeptide(L)'
;QDDLWYGKTNDDRTVMPELAQERYGDEAAWTMTRFFSRAIDENALKILPAQEKDLLLLLDTVSQLHGEAYQWNAVLDSASLIRDLGAQPVRTYIRAALEYLDLEYLYGQAQVPQTEQLLEADLAETEEEPISESPDDET
;
A
#
# COMPACT_ATOMS: atom_id res chain seq x y z
N GLN A 1 1.30 -18.49 18.19
CA GLN A 1 0.85 -19.53 17.24
C GLN A 1 0.81 -18.79 15.93
N ASP A 2 1.98 -18.60 15.32
CA ASP A 2 2.28 -17.52 14.37
C ASP A 2 2.95 -18.09 13.13
N ASP A 3 2.22 -18.93 12.39
CA ASP A 3 2.78 -19.61 11.22
C ASP A 3 1.76 -19.71 10.07
N LEU A 4 0.89 -18.70 9.94
CA LEU A 4 -0.18 -18.68 8.93
C LEU A 4 -0.04 -17.55 7.91
N TRP A 5 1.15 -16.97 7.68
CA TRP A 5 1.27 -15.94 6.62
C TRP A 5 2.69 -15.65 6.08
N TYR A 6 3.66 -16.56 6.20
CA TYR A 6 4.92 -16.37 5.46
C TYR A 6 5.25 -17.57 4.60
N GLY A 7 4.88 -17.43 3.32
CA GLY A 7 5.13 -18.37 2.26
C GLY A 7 6.61 -18.70 2.10
N LYS A 8 6.98 -19.87 2.61
CA LYS A 8 7.93 -20.75 1.92
C LYS A 8 7.22 -22.09 1.71
N THR A 9 7.38 -22.59 0.48
CA THR A 9 7.07 -23.96 0.05
C THR A 9 5.60 -24.37 0.03
N ASN A 10 4.78 -23.77 -0.85
CA ASN A 10 3.83 -24.51 -1.69
C ASN A 10 3.16 -23.56 -2.70
N ASP A 11 3.16 -23.91 -3.99
CA ASP A 11 2.42 -23.19 -5.02
C ASP A 11 0.92 -23.51 -4.84
N ASP A 12 0.13 -22.53 -4.40
CA ASP A 12 -1.31 -22.67 -4.17
C ASP A 12 -2.05 -23.21 -5.40
N ARG A 13 -1.52 -22.96 -6.61
CA ARG A 13 -2.07 -23.47 -7.87
C ARG A 13 -2.00 -24.98 -7.97
N THR A 14 -1.13 -25.62 -7.19
CA THR A 14 -0.97 -27.07 -7.11
C THR A 14 -1.62 -27.61 -5.84
N VAL A 15 -1.38 -26.95 -4.69
CA VAL A 15 -1.85 -27.45 -3.39
C VAL A 15 -3.36 -27.29 -3.20
N MET A 16 -3.95 -26.19 -3.64
CA MET A 16 -5.39 -25.99 -3.43
C MET A 16 -6.26 -26.95 -4.26
N PRO A 17 -5.94 -27.27 -5.54
CA PRO A 17 -6.64 -28.34 -6.25
C PRO A 17 -6.51 -29.72 -5.61
N GLU A 18 -5.31 -30.11 -5.14
CA GLU A 18 -5.08 -31.39 -4.45
C GLU A 18 -5.88 -31.48 -3.14
N LEU A 19 -5.85 -30.41 -2.34
CA LEU A 19 -6.63 -30.33 -1.10
C LEU A 19 -8.14 -30.36 -1.37
N ALA A 20 -8.59 -29.71 -2.45
CA ALA A 20 -9.98 -29.75 -2.87
C ALA A 20 -10.41 -31.15 -3.29
N GLN A 21 -9.53 -31.91 -3.95
CA GLN A 21 -9.77 -33.31 -4.29
C GLN A 21 -9.93 -34.16 -3.04
N GLU A 22 -9.00 -34.05 -2.09
CA GLU A 22 -8.99 -34.83 -0.85
C GLU A 22 -10.24 -34.59 0.00
N ARG A 23 -10.69 -33.33 0.09
CA ARG A 23 -11.79 -32.95 1.00
C ARG A 23 -13.17 -32.92 0.36
N TYR A 24 -13.25 -32.65 -0.93
CA TYR A 24 -14.53 -32.34 -1.61
C TYR A 24 -14.70 -33.08 -2.95
N GLY A 25 -13.73 -33.90 -3.36
CA GLY A 25 -13.80 -34.75 -4.54
C GLY A 25 -13.39 -34.06 -5.85
N ASP A 26 -13.47 -34.83 -6.93
CA ASP A 26 -12.88 -34.48 -8.23
C ASP A 26 -13.47 -33.20 -8.86
N GLU A 27 -14.77 -32.93 -8.65
CA GLU A 27 -15.42 -31.74 -9.18
C GLU A 27 -14.85 -30.45 -8.57
N ALA A 28 -14.56 -30.47 -7.27
CA ALA A 28 -13.97 -29.33 -6.57
C ALA A 28 -12.53 -29.10 -7.02
N ALA A 29 -11.76 -30.18 -7.19
CA ALA A 29 -10.39 -30.12 -7.72
C ALA A 29 -10.34 -29.54 -9.14
N TRP A 30 -11.26 -29.99 -10.01
CA TRP A 30 -11.39 -29.47 -11.37
C TRP A 30 -11.75 -27.98 -11.37
N THR A 31 -12.68 -27.58 -10.49
CA THR A 31 -13.09 -26.18 -10.35
C THR A 31 -11.92 -25.29 -9.91
N MET A 32 -11.13 -25.72 -8.93
CA MET A 32 -9.93 -25.00 -8.48
C MET A 32 -8.87 -24.92 -9.57
N THR A 33 -8.61 -26.03 -10.28
CA THR A 33 -7.66 -26.07 -11.40
C THR A 33 -8.06 -25.07 -12.49
N ARG A 34 -9.35 -25.05 -12.85
CA ARG A 34 -9.89 -24.13 -13.85
C ARG A 34 -9.81 -22.67 -13.39
N PHE A 35 -10.08 -22.39 -12.12
CA PHE A 35 -9.95 -21.06 -11.54
C PHE A 35 -8.53 -20.52 -11.70
N PHE A 36 -7.52 -21.26 -11.19
CA PHE A 36 -6.13 -20.82 -11.26
C PHE A 36 -5.62 -20.71 -12.69
N SER A 37 -6.01 -21.64 -13.58
CA SER A 37 -5.66 -21.57 -15.01
C SER A 37 -6.21 -20.31 -15.67
N ARG A 38 -7.43 -19.87 -15.29
CA ARG A 38 -8.04 -18.65 -15.81
C ARG A 38 -7.45 -17.39 -15.19
N ALA A 39 -7.06 -17.42 -13.91
CA ALA A 39 -6.54 -16.27 -13.19
C ALA A 39 -5.17 -15.79 -13.72
N ILE A 40 -4.37 -16.71 -14.25
CA ILE A 40 -3.05 -16.43 -14.84
C ILE A 40 -3.09 -16.21 -16.35
N ASP A 41 -4.26 -16.40 -16.98
CA ASP A 41 -4.42 -16.30 -18.43
C ASP A 41 -3.99 -14.91 -18.92
N GLU A 42 -3.49 -14.83 -20.14
CA GLU A 42 -3.06 -13.54 -20.71
C GLU A 42 -4.22 -12.55 -20.84
N ASN A 43 -5.45 -13.04 -20.99
CA ASN A 43 -6.69 -12.25 -21.06
C ASN A 43 -7.31 -11.99 -19.68
N ALA A 44 -6.69 -12.43 -18.58
CA ALA A 44 -7.14 -12.07 -17.25
C ALA A 44 -7.01 -10.55 -17.04
N LEU A 45 -7.90 -9.98 -16.24
CA LEU A 45 -7.80 -8.57 -15.84
C LEU A 45 -6.51 -8.39 -15.02
N LYS A 46 -5.55 -7.67 -15.58
CA LYS A 46 -4.29 -7.34 -14.91
C LYS A 46 -4.37 -5.92 -14.39
N ILE A 47 -4.00 -5.72 -13.14
CA ILE A 47 -3.70 -4.39 -12.64
C ILE A 47 -2.37 -3.98 -13.28
N LEU A 48 -2.44 -3.01 -14.20
CA LEU A 48 -1.24 -2.47 -14.82
C LEU A 48 -0.52 -1.56 -13.82
N PRO A 49 0.82 -1.49 -13.88
CA PRO A 49 1.56 -0.47 -13.14
C PRO A 49 1.03 0.92 -13.44
N ALA A 50 1.07 1.81 -12.45
CA ALA A 50 0.73 3.22 -12.65
C ALA A 50 1.64 3.82 -13.75
N GLN A 51 1.06 4.58 -14.68
CA GLN A 51 1.86 5.25 -15.70
C GLN A 51 2.58 6.43 -15.07
N GLU A 52 3.83 6.68 -15.50
CA GLU A 52 4.65 7.78 -15.00
C GLU A 52 3.93 9.14 -15.08
N LYS A 53 3.19 9.40 -16.17
CA LYS A 53 2.40 10.62 -16.34
C LYS A 53 1.33 10.81 -15.25
N ASP A 54 0.70 9.71 -14.82
CA ASP A 54 -0.37 9.73 -13.82
C ASP A 54 0.25 9.91 -12.44
N LEU A 55 1.44 9.33 -12.23
CA LEU A 55 2.23 9.51 -11.02
C LEU A 55 2.74 10.95 -10.88
N LEU A 56 3.23 11.56 -11.95
CA LEU A 56 3.62 12.98 -11.96
C LEU A 56 2.46 13.87 -11.55
N LEU A 57 1.30 13.71 -12.20
CA LEU A 57 0.10 14.48 -11.88
C LEU A 57 -0.32 14.31 -10.41
N LEU A 58 -0.27 13.08 -9.90
CA LEU A 58 -0.57 12.79 -8.51
C LEU A 58 0.38 13.51 -7.55
N LEU A 59 1.69 13.44 -7.77
CA LEU A 59 2.70 14.05 -6.90
C LEU A 59 2.66 15.58 -6.95
N ASP A 60 2.42 16.16 -8.12
CA ASP A 60 2.21 17.60 -8.26
C ASP A 60 0.96 18.06 -7.48
N THR A 61 -0.11 17.25 -7.53
CA THR A 61 -1.33 17.51 -6.74
C THR A 61 -1.05 17.42 -5.23
N VAL A 62 -0.23 16.45 -4.78
CA VAL A 62 0.20 16.35 -3.38
C VAL A 62 0.97 17.60 -2.96
N SER A 63 1.93 18.06 -3.76
CA SER A 63 2.69 19.28 -3.50
C SER A 63 1.78 20.51 -3.39
N GLN A 64 0.81 20.64 -4.29
CA GLN A 64 -0.17 21.72 -4.24
C GLN A 64 -0.98 21.70 -2.94
N LEU A 65 -1.58 20.55 -2.59
CA LEU A 65 -2.39 20.41 -1.38
C LEU A 65 -1.58 20.69 -0.12
N HIS A 66 -0.33 20.24 -0.07
CA HIS A 66 0.57 20.50 1.03
C HIS A 66 0.87 22.01 1.18
N GLY A 67 1.16 22.68 0.06
CA GLY A 67 1.36 24.14 0.03
C GLY A 67 0.13 24.91 0.52
N GLU A 68 -1.06 24.51 0.06
CA GLU A 68 -2.34 25.11 0.47
C GLU A 68 -2.61 24.92 1.97
N ALA A 69 -2.38 23.71 2.50
CA ALA A 69 -2.63 23.38 3.90
C ALA A 69 -1.75 24.19 4.87
N TYR A 70 -0.47 24.37 4.53
CA TYR A 70 0.50 25.07 5.36
C TYR A 70 0.73 26.54 4.95
N GLN A 71 -0.01 27.03 3.95
CA GLN A 71 0.08 28.39 3.41
C GLN A 71 1.50 28.79 2.98
N TRP A 72 2.18 27.91 2.26
CA TRP A 72 3.54 28.13 1.76
C TRP A 72 3.70 27.66 0.32
N ASN A 73 4.77 28.11 -0.34
CA ASN A 73 5.05 27.74 -1.72
C ASN A 73 5.84 26.41 -1.77
N ALA A 74 5.12 25.30 -1.66
CA ALA A 74 5.67 23.95 -1.80
C ALA A 74 6.17 23.70 -3.23
N VAL A 75 7.43 23.29 -3.38
CA VAL A 75 8.04 23.00 -4.69
C VAL A 75 8.61 21.58 -4.68
N LEU A 76 7.99 20.69 -5.44
CA LEU A 76 8.46 19.31 -5.62
C LEU A 76 8.89 19.07 -7.07
N ASP A 77 10.12 18.61 -7.27
CA ASP A 77 10.54 18.03 -8.55
C ASP A 77 10.11 16.55 -8.62
N SER A 78 8.84 16.34 -8.98
CA SER A 78 8.21 15.03 -9.05
C SER A 78 8.94 14.06 -10.00
N ALA A 79 9.51 14.57 -11.09
CA ALA A 79 10.22 13.73 -12.07
C ALA A 79 11.56 13.21 -11.52
N SER A 80 12.30 14.05 -10.79
CA SER A 80 13.52 13.61 -10.11
C SER A 80 13.22 12.63 -8.97
N LEU A 81 12.17 12.89 -8.17
CA LEU A 81 11.74 11.99 -7.11
C LEU A 81 11.41 10.58 -7.65
N ILE A 82 10.65 10.48 -8.74
CA ILE A 82 10.29 9.19 -9.36
C ILE A 82 11.55 8.45 -9.84
N ARG A 83 12.48 9.18 -10.46
CA ARG A 83 13.72 8.63 -11.01
C ARG A 83 14.61 8.06 -9.90
N ASP A 84 14.74 8.79 -8.79
CA ASP A 84 15.63 8.44 -7.69
C ASP A 84 15.11 7.24 -6.88
N LEU A 85 13.79 7.14 -6.69
CA LEU A 85 13.16 6.01 -5.99
C LEU A 85 13.11 4.73 -6.83
N GLY A 86 13.16 4.85 -8.16
CA GLY A 86 12.97 3.74 -9.09
C GLY A 86 11.56 3.13 -8.98
N ALA A 87 11.37 1.91 -9.49
CA ALA A 87 10.06 1.26 -9.51
C ALA A 87 9.57 0.90 -8.10
N GLN A 88 8.64 1.69 -7.58
CA GLN A 88 8.02 1.49 -6.27
C GLN A 88 6.48 1.43 -6.35
N PRO A 89 5.79 0.93 -5.31
CA PRO A 89 4.35 1.13 -5.16
C PRO A 89 3.97 2.62 -5.08
N VAL A 90 2.79 2.99 -5.58
CA VAL A 90 2.27 4.39 -5.57
C VAL A 90 2.36 5.02 -4.17
N ARG A 91 2.00 4.27 -3.12
CA ARG A 91 2.08 4.71 -1.72
C ARG A 91 3.47 5.20 -1.30
N THR A 92 4.53 4.58 -1.82
CA THR A 92 5.91 4.93 -1.46
C THR A 92 6.29 6.29 -2.04
N TYR A 93 5.89 6.58 -3.27
CA TYR A 93 6.11 7.91 -3.87
C TYR A 93 5.36 9.00 -3.12
N ILE A 94 4.09 8.75 -2.73
CA ILE A 94 3.31 9.72 -1.95
C ILE A 94 4.00 10.02 -0.61
N ARG A 95 4.45 8.98 0.11
CA ARG A 95 5.16 9.17 1.39
C ARG A 95 6.45 9.96 1.21
N ALA A 96 7.25 9.60 0.20
CA ALA A 96 8.50 10.29 -0.08
C ALA A 96 8.28 11.77 -0.43
N ALA A 97 7.22 12.07 -1.19
CA ALA A 97 6.84 13.45 -1.50
C ALA A 97 6.43 14.23 -0.25
N LEU A 98 5.58 13.65 0.60
CA LEU A 98 5.17 14.30 1.84
C LEU A 98 6.37 14.54 2.77
N GLU A 99 7.23 13.54 2.97
CA GLU A 99 8.40 13.68 3.84
C GLU A 99 9.40 14.72 3.31
N TYR A 100 9.64 14.75 2.00
CA TYR A 100 10.44 15.80 1.37
C TYR A 100 9.87 17.19 1.67
N LEU A 101 8.56 17.36 1.48
CA LEU A 101 7.86 18.63 1.69
C LEU A 101 7.81 19.04 3.16
N ASP A 102 7.62 18.08 4.07
CA ASP A 102 7.66 18.30 5.52
C ASP A 102 9.04 18.77 5.96
N LEU A 103 10.11 18.13 5.48
CA LEU A 103 11.49 18.51 5.78
C LEU A 103 11.82 19.91 5.24
N GLU A 104 11.37 20.20 4.02
CA GLU A 104 11.56 21.52 3.42
C GLU A 104 10.79 22.59 4.20
N TYR A 105 9.54 22.33 4.59
CA TYR A 105 8.72 23.27 5.36
C TYR A 105 9.28 23.52 6.76
N LEU A 106 9.62 22.47 7.51
CA LEU A 106 10.03 22.57 8.91
C LEU A 106 11.47 23.04 9.08
N TYR A 107 12.36 22.64 8.17
CA TYR A 107 13.80 22.81 8.35
C TYR A 107 14.48 23.57 7.21
N GLY A 108 13.77 23.89 6.13
CA GLY A 108 14.37 24.44 4.92
C GLY A 108 15.35 23.47 4.25
N GLN A 109 15.22 22.17 4.53
CA GLN A 109 16.09 21.13 4.01
C GLN A 109 15.30 20.22 3.08
N ALA A 110 15.68 20.22 1.81
CA ALA A 110 15.13 19.34 0.79
C ALA A 110 16.11 18.18 0.56
N GLN A 111 15.79 16.98 1.05
CA GLN A 111 16.53 15.75 0.74
C GLN A 111 15.55 14.67 0.32
N VAL A 112 15.87 13.94 -0.74
CA VAL A 112 15.07 12.80 -1.18
C VAL A 112 15.24 11.67 -0.16
N PRO A 113 14.17 11.19 0.48
CA PRO A 113 14.27 10.15 1.51
C PRO A 113 14.70 8.81 0.90
N GLN A 114 15.52 8.06 1.64
CA GLN A 114 15.93 6.72 1.22
C GLN A 114 14.75 5.75 1.37
N THR A 115 14.48 4.92 0.35
CA THR A 115 13.36 3.96 0.33
C THR A 115 13.34 3.02 1.53
N GLU A 116 14.52 2.68 2.06
CA GLU A 116 14.70 1.78 3.21
C GLU A 116 14.23 2.40 4.54
N GLN A 117 14.13 3.73 4.59
CA GLN A 117 13.70 4.49 5.77
C GLN A 117 12.20 4.79 5.75
N LEU A 118 11.53 4.56 4.62
CA LEU A 118 10.08 4.69 4.45
C LEU A 118 9.36 3.46 5.03
N LEU A 119 9.64 3.09 6.28
CA LEU A 119 8.96 1.99 6.97
C LEU A 119 7.48 2.33 7.18
N GLU A 120 6.59 1.37 6.93
CA GLU A 120 5.18 1.52 7.29
C GLU A 120 5.09 1.63 8.81
N ALA A 121 4.49 2.73 9.29
CA ALA A 121 4.01 2.75 10.65
C ALA A 121 2.96 1.65 10.75
N ASP A 122 3.17 0.69 11.65
CA ASP A 122 2.11 -0.20 12.10
C ASP A 122 1.07 0.70 12.76
N LEU A 123 0.06 1.10 11.97
CA LEU A 123 -1.19 1.61 12.49
C LEU A 123 -1.88 0.42 13.15
N ALA A 124 -1.40 0.02 14.33
CA ALA A 124 -2.22 -0.71 15.25
C ALA A 124 -3.46 0.16 15.42
N GLU A 125 -4.59 -0.31 14.89
CA GLU A 125 -5.90 0.25 15.20
C GLU A 125 -5.97 0.26 16.73
N THR A 126 -5.69 1.40 17.35
CA THR A 126 -6.05 1.62 18.74
C THR A 126 -7.56 1.54 18.75
N GLU A 127 -8.09 0.36 19.13
CA GLU A 127 -9.45 0.23 19.61
C GLU A 127 -9.63 1.35 20.63
N GLU A 128 -10.35 2.40 20.25
CA GLU A 128 -10.74 3.43 21.20
C GLU A 128 -11.62 2.75 22.23
N GLU A 129 -11.05 2.50 23.41
CA GLU A 129 -11.80 2.07 24.59
C GLU A 129 -12.99 3.02 24.76
N PRO A 130 -14.23 2.49 24.80
CA PRO A 130 -15.41 3.34 24.91
C PRO A 130 -15.31 4.15 26.20
N ILE A 131 -15.40 5.48 26.07
CA ILE A 131 -15.48 6.40 27.19
C ILE A 131 -16.64 5.92 28.08
N SER A 132 -16.29 5.36 29.25
CA SER A 132 -17.30 5.04 30.25
C SER A 132 -17.92 6.35 30.73
N GLU A 133 -19.18 6.59 30.40
CA GLU A 133 -19.98 7.61 31.06
C GLU A 133 -19.98 7.31 32.57
N SER A 134 -19.30 8.15 33.35
CA SER A 134 -19.48 8.23 34.79
C SER A 134 -20.88 8.79 35.05
N PRO A 135 -21.76 8.08 35.77
CA PRO A 135 -23.05 8.62 36.18
C PRO A 135 -22.82 9.51 37.39
N ASP A 136 -22.48 10.79 37.14
CA ASP A 136 -22.62 11.83 38.14
C ASP A 136 -23.84 12.68 37.79
N ASP A 137 -25.01 12.15 38.12
CA ASP A 137 -26.16 12.97 38.45
C ASP A 137 -26.88 12.32 39.64
N GLU A 138 -26.65 12.88 40.83
CA GLU A 138 -27.76 13.16 41.74
C GLU A 138 -27.34 14.26 42.74
N THR A 139 -28.09 15.35 42.60
CA THR A 139 -28.25 16.56 43.42
C THR A 139 -28.12 16.44 44.93
#